data_AF-A0A5J4RUT5-F1
#
_entry.id   AF-A0A5J4RUT5-F1
#
_cell.length_a   1.000
_cell.length_b   1.000
_cell.length_c   1.000
_cell.angle_alpha   90.00
_cell.angle_beta   90.00
_cell.angle_gamma   90.00
#
_symmetry.space_group_name_H-M   'P 1'
#
loop_
_entity.id
_entity.type
_entity.pdbx_description
1 polymer ?
#
loop_
_entity_poly.entity_id
_entity_poly.type
_entity_poly.pdbx_seq_one_letter_code
_entity_poly.pdbx_strand_id
1 'polypeptide(L)'
;KELKQLRDVKMTSLQLAAAKKQLIGQIGVASDSYENNALNMGKTFLHYNKYESQEALFQRIEALTSEGLLEVANEMFAEDRLSMLIYK
;
A
#
# COMPACT_ATOMS: atom_id res chain seq x y z
N LYS A 1 -10.17 -7.52 -15.38
CA LYS A 1 -10.60 -6.19 -15.87
C LYS A 1 -9.97 -5.07 -15.04
N GLU A 2 -10.24 -4.99 -13.74
CA GLU A 2 -9.66 -3.96 -12.84
C GLU A 2 -8.12 -4.00 -12.77
N LEU A 3 -7.50 -5.17 -12.61
CA LEU A 3 -6.03 -5.30 -12.58
C LEU A 3 -5.37 -4.79 -13.86
N LYS A 4 -6.02 -5.01 -15.01
CA LYS A 4 -5.55 -4.51 -16.29
C LYS A 4 -5.68 -2.98 -16.36
N GLN A 5 -6.77 -2.42 -15.83
CA GLN A 5 -6.94 -0.97 -15.77
C GLN A 5 -5.86 -0.30 -14.90
N LEU A 6 -5.47 -0.91 -13.77
CA LEU A 6 -4.37 -0.40 -12.93
C LEU A 6 -3.01 -0.39 -13.66
N ARG A 7 -2.83 -1.26 -14.64
CA ARG A 7 -1.62 -1.35 -15.47
C ARG A 7 -1.61 -0.39 -16.65
N ASP A 8 -2.79 -0.16 -17.22
CA ASP A 8 -2.93 0.59 -18.47
C ASP A 8 -3.22 2.09 -18.22
N VAL A 9 -3.81 2.41 -17.06
CA VAL A 9 -4.32 3.76 -16.77
C VAL A 9 -3.67 4.32 -15.51
N LYS A 10 -2.84 5.33 -15.70
CA LYS A 10 -2.26 6.12 -14.62
C LYS A 10 -3.35 6.82 -13.80
N MET A 11 -3.22 6.77 -12.47
CA MET A 11 -4.12 7.53 -11.59
C MET A 11 -3.98 9.03 -11.81
N THR A 12 -5.10 9.73 -11.92
CA THR A 12 -5.14 11.20 -11.89
C THR A 12 -4.70 11.72 -10.51
N SER A 13 -4.25 12.97 -10.45
CA SER A 13 -3.84 13.59 -9.18
C SER A 13 -4.96 13.57 -8.12
N LEU A 14 -6.22 13.75 -8.54
CA LEU A 14 -7.36 13.69 -7.64
C LEU A 14 -7.60 12.28 -7.08
N GLN A 15 -7.51 11.25 -7.94
CA GLN A 15 -7.64 9.85 -7.52
C GLN A 15 -6.51 9.46 -6.57
N LEU A 16 -5.27 9.86 -6.87
CA LEU A 16 -4.12 9.57 -6.01
C LEU A 16 -4.28 10.24 -4.64
N ALA A 17 -4.66 11.51 -4.61
CA ALA A 17 -4.89 12.23 -3.36
C ALA A 17 -6.00 11.59 -2.51
N ALA A 18 -7.11 11.18 -3.16
CA ALA A 18 -8.19 10.49 -2.48
C ALA A 18 -7.75 9.14 -1.88
N ALA A 19 -7.01 8.33 -2.66
CA ALA A 19 -6.51 7.04 -2.21
C ALA A 19 -5.50 7.17 -1.06
N LYS A 20 -4.56 8.12 -1.13
CA LYS A 20 -3.61 8.42 -0.04
C LYS A 20 -4.34 8.81 1.24
N LYS A 21 -5.29 9.74 1.15
CA LYS A 21 -6.10 10.19 2.29
C LYS A 21 -6.87 9.03 2.92
N GLN A 22 -7.46 8.17 2.10
CA GLN A 22 -8.19 7.00 2.58
C GLN A 22 -7.26 6.02 3.32
N LEU A 23 -6.08 5.74 2.76
CA LEU A 23 -5.11 4.83 3.36
C LEU A 23 -4.58 5.37 4.71
N ILE A 24 -4.20 6.65 4.75
CA ILE A 24 -3.76 7.32 5.99
C ILE A 24 -4.87 7.28 7.04
N GLY A 25 -6.12 7.57 6.65
CA GLY A 25 -7.27 7.52 7.56
C GLY A 25 -7.48 6.13 8.16
N GLN A 26 -7.40 5.07 7.35
CA GLN A 26 -7.54 3.69 7.85
C GLN A 26 -6.42 3.31 8.84
N ILE A 27 -5.18 3.67 8.53
CA ILE A 27 -4.03 3.41 9.42
C ILE A 27 -4.18 4.21 10.72
N GLY A 28 -4.62 5.47 10.63
CA GLY A 28 -4.86 6.33 11.79
C GLY A 28 -5.96 5.78 12.72
N VAL A 29 -7.04 5.24 12.17
CA VAL A 29 -8.08 4.59 12.99
C VAL A 29 -7.57 3.28 13.60
N ALA A 30 -6.79 2.50 12.85
CA ALA A 30 -6.23 1.23 13.36
C ALA A 30 -5.20 1.44 14.48
N SER A 31 -4.49 2.57 14.51
CA SER A 31 -3.50 2.89 15.54
C SER A 31 -4.09 3.19 16.92
N ASP A 32 -5.40 3.38 17.04
CA ASP A 32 -6.08 3.50 18.35
C ASP A 32 -6.05 2.18 19.14
N SER A 33 -5.74 1.05 18.48
CA SER A 33 -5.49 -0.23 19.14
C SER A 33 -4.02 -0.35 19.58
N TYR A 34 -3.76 0.02 20.84
CA TYR A 34 -2.43 -0.03 21.44
C TYR A 34 -1.78 -1.42 21.36
N GLU A 35 -2.55 -2.50 21.52
CA GLU A 35 -2.06 -3.88 21.41
C GLU A 35 -1.58 -4.22 19.99
N ASN A 36 -2.35 -3.83 18.96
CA ASN A 36 -1.93 -4.03 17.57
C ASN A 36 -0.69 -3.21 17.22
N ASN A 37 -0.60 -2.00 17.75
CA ASN A 37 0.57 -1.14 17.56
C ASN A 37 1.83 -1.77 18.18
N ALA A 38 1.75 -2.23 19.44
CA ALA A 38 2.85 -2.91 20.10
C ALA A 38 3.28 -4.18 19.35
N LEU A 39 2.32 -4.98 18.86
CA LEU A 39 2.60 -6.17 18.06
C LEU A 39 3.31 -5.83 16.74
N ASN A 40 2.84 -4.82 16.02
CA ASN A 40 3.45 -4.38 14.75
C ASN A 40 4.86 -3.81 14.97
N MET A 41 5.07 -3.05 16.04
CA MET A 41 6.39 -2.56 16.44
C MET A 41 7.34 -3.73 16.71
N GLY A 42 6.90 -4.72 17.48
CA GLY A 42 7.69 -5.93 17.77
C GLY A 42 8.10 -6.68 16.50
N LYS A 43 7.15 -6.93 15.58
CA LYS A 43 7.43 -7.58 14.29
C LYS A 43 8.44 -6.80 13.45
N THR A 44 8.24 -5.48 13.35
CA THR A 44 9.09 -4.61 12.52
C THR A 44 10.52 -4.57 13.06
N PHE A 45 10.67 -4.46 14.38
CA PHE A 45 11.98 -4.50 15.02
C PHE A 45 12.68 -5.84 14.81
N LEU A 46 11.98 -6.97 14.96
CA LEU A 46 12.58 -8.30 14.76
C LEU A 46 12.98 -8.56 13.30
N HIS A 47 12.19 -8.09 12.33
CA HIS A 47 12.48 -8.33 10.92
C HIS A 47 13.49 -7.35 10.32
N TYR A 48 13.45 -6.08 10.71
CA TYR A 48 14.17 -5.01 10.04
C TYR A 48 15.13 -4.25 10.97
N ASN A 49 15.20 -4.62 12.25
CA ASN A 49 15.97 -3.92 13.29
C ASN A 49 15.69 -2.41 13.31
N LYS A 50 14.44 -2.03 13.02
CA LYS A 50 14.03 -0.64 12.84
C LYS A 50 12.72 -0.36 13.56
N TYR A 51 12.67 0.81 14.18
CA TYR A 51 11.43 1.45 14.59
C TYR A 51 11.10 2.56 13.59
N GLU A 52 9.85 2.62 13.13
CA GLU A 52 9.36 3.66 12.24
C GLU A 52 8.14 4.33 12.89
N SER A 53 8.16 5.66 12.97
CA SER A 53 7.03 6.41 13.53
C SER A 53 5.87 6.47 12.53
N GLN A 54 4.68 6.74 13.04
CA GLN A 54 3.49 6.85 12.21
C GLN A 54 3.59 8.04 11.25
N GLU A 55 4.22 9.14 11.67
CA GLU A 55 4.50 10.31 10.82
C GLU A 55 5.42 9.94 9.67
N ALA A 56 6.49 9.17 9.93
CA ALA A 56 7.41 8.72 8.89
C ALA A 56 6.71 7.83 7.86
N LEU A 57 5.81 6.95 8.31
CA LEU A 57 4.96 6.14 7.43
C LEU A 57 4.04 7.01 6.57
N PHE A 58 3.38 8.01 7.17
CA PHE A 58 2.50 8.93 6.43
C PHE A 58 3.25 9.75 5.39
N GLN A 59 4.45 10.23 5.70
CA GLN A 59 5.29 10.94 4.73
C GLN A 59 5.67 10.05 3.54
N ARG A 60 5.93 8.75 3.77
CA ARG A 60 6.20 7.80 2.68
C ARG A 60 4.98 7.57 1.80
N ILE A 61 3.78 7.48 2.39
CA ILE A 61 2.52 7.37 1.63
C ILE A 61 2.30 8.64 0.79
N GLU A 62 2.54 9.81 1.37
CA GLU A 62 2.42 11.09 0.67
C GLU A 62 3.44 11.27 -0.47
N ALA A 63 4.62 10.65 -0.35
CA ALA A 63 5.64 10.67 -1.39
C ALA A 63 5.32 9.78 -2.62
N LEU A 64 4.30 8.92 -2.54
CA LEU A 64 3.92 8.05 -3.67
C LEU A 64 3.50 8.86 -4.89
N THR A 65 3.90 8.42 -6.08
CA THR A 65 3.56 9.07 -7.36
C THR A 65 2.68 8.17 -8.20
N SER A 66 1.86 8.75 -9.06
CA SER A 66 1.02 7.97 -9.98
C SER A 66 1.87 7.16 -10.96
N GLU A 67 3.04 7.66 -11.33
CA GLU A 67 4.04 6.98 -12.16
C GLU A 67 4.59 5.74 -11.47
N GLY A 68 5.04 5.88 -10.22
CA GLY A 68 5.57 4.75 -9.45
C GLY A 68 4.52 3.67 -9.21
N LEU A 69 3.26 4.06 -8.95
CA LEU A 69 2.16 3.10 -8.82
C LEU A 69 1.87 2.37 -10.13
N LEU A 70 1.93 3.06 -11.27
CA LEU A 70 1.74 2.45 -12.59
C LEU A 70 2.86 1.46 -12.93
N GLU A 71 4.11 1.82 -12.62
CA GLU A 71 5.27 0.95 -12.80
C GLU A 71 5.12 -0.33 -11.97
N VAL A 72 4.84 -0.19 -10.68
CA VAL A 72 4.62 -1.33 -9.76
C VAL A 72 3.43 -2.17 -10.21
N ALA A 73 2.33 -1.56 -10.67
CA ALA A 73 1.18 -2.31 -11.18
C ALA A 73 1.54 -3.16 -12.40
N ASN A 74 2.38 -2.64 -13.30
CA ASN A 74 2.85 -3.38 -14.48
C ASN A 74 3.77 -4.54 -14.14
N GLU A 75 4.57 -4.42 -13.07
CA GLU A 75 5.43 -5.50 -12.58
C GLU A 75 4.64 -6.58 -11.84
N MET A 76 3.78 -6.17 -10.90
CA MET A 76 3.09 -7.07 -9.96
C MET A 76 1.90 -7.79 -10.59
N PHE A 77 1.21 -7.15 -11.53
CA PHE A 77 0.00 -7.70 -12.18
C PHE A 77 0.26 -8.16 -13.62
N ALA A 78 1.51 -8.46 -13.95
CA ALA A 78 1.90 -9.04 -15.23
C ALA A 78 1.13 -10.35 -15.47
N GLU A 79 0.44 -10.47 -16.61
CA GLU A 79 -0.51 -11.56 -16.88
C GLU A 79 0.18 -12.93 -16.91
N ASP A 80 1.44 -12.97 -17.35
CA ASP A 80 2.31 -14.15 -17.36
C ASP A 80 2.75 -14.61 -15.97
N ARG A 81 2.58 -13.78 -14.94
CA ARG A 81 2.91 -14.08 -13.54
C ARG A 81 1.65 -14.34 -12.68
N LEU A 82 0.45 -14.25 -13.25
CA LEU A 82 -0.79 -14.48 -12.53
C LEU A 82 -1.06 -15.98 -12.41
N SER A 83 -1.26 -16.45 -11.17
CA SER A 83 -1.76 -17.78 -10.89
C SER A 83 -3.26 -17.72 -10.59
N MET A 84 -4.04 -18.64 -11.13
CA MET A 84 -5.48 -18.75 -10.88
C MET A 84 -5.81 -20.12 -10.31
N LEU A 85 -6.43 -20.12 -9.13
CA LEU A 85 -6.96 -21.33 -8.51
C LEU A 85 -8.45 -21.43 -8.82
N ILE A 86 -8.85 -22.48 -9.53
CA ILE A 86 -10.25 -22.74 -9.90
C ILE A 86 -10.71 -23.99 -9.17
N TYR A 87 -11.77 -23.84 -8.37
CA TYR A 87 -12.48 -24.97 -7.75
C TYR A 87 -13.68 -25.37 -8.62
N LYS A 88 -13.88 -26.68 -8.80
CA LYS A 88 -15.03 -27.27 -9.48
C LYS A 88 -15.90 -28.00 -8.48
#